data_AF-A0A3A0BCC0-F1
#
_entry.id   AF-A0A3A0BCC0-F1
#
_cell.length_a   1.000
_cell.length_b   1.000
_cell.length_c   1.000
_cell.angle_alpha   90.00
_cell.angle_beta   90.00
_cell.angle_gamma   90.00
#
_symmetry.space_group_name_H-M   'P 1'
#
loop_
_entity.id
_entity.type
_entity.pdbx_description
1 polymer ?
#
loop_
_entity_poly.entity_id
_entity_poly.type
_entity_poly.pdbx_seq_one_letter_code
_entity_poly.pdbx_strand_id
1 'polypeptide(L)'
;MLKFLNKLFDGNTRTLEKLKPIVAQVNALEEGIKKLKDKELPGKTAEFKKRLAGGESLDDIMPEALATIREAIRRITGERAYDVQLLSALTLYHGQISEQKTGEGKT
;
A
#
# COMPACT_ATOMS: atom_id res chain seq x y z
N MET A 1 -5.13 -30.45 10.50
CA MET A 1 -4.16 -30.78 9.44
C MET A 1 -4.68 -30.47 8.02
N LEU A 2 -5.94 -30.78 7.66
CA LEU A 2 -6.48 -30.52 6.31
C LEU A 2 -6.46 -29.03 5.86
N LYS A 3 -6.73 -28.07 6.77
CA LYS A 3 -6.72 -26.63 6.48
C LYS A 3 -5.35 -26.09 6.04
N PHE A 4 -4.26 -26.71 6.49
CA PHE A 4 -2.90 -26.26 6.19
C PHE A 4 -2.47 -26.66 4.78
N LEU A 5 -2.88 -27.86 4.31
CA LEU A 5 -2.68 -28.27 2.92
C LEU A 5 -3.46 -27.38 1.95
N ASN A 6 -4.73 -27.07 2.24
CA ASN A 6 -5.52 -26.18 1.36
C ASN A 6 -4.90 -24.78 1.23
N LYS A 7 -4.28 -24.25 2.29
CA LYS A 7 -3.61 -22.94 2.27
C LYS A 7 -2.37 -22.91 1.37
N LEU A 8 -1.72 -24.06 1.16
CA LEU A 8 -0.55 -24.21 0.27
C LEU A 8 -0.94 -24.30 -1.22
N PHE A 9 -2.15 -24.75 -1.54
CA PHE A 9 -2.65 -24.86 -2.92
C PHE A 9 -3.54 -23.70 -3.36
N ASP A 10 -3.92 -22.80 -2.46
CA ASP A 10 -4.68 -21.60 -2.79
C ASP A 10 -3.78 -20.47 -3.31
N GLY A 11 -3.86 -20.20 -4.62
CA GLY A 11 -3.13 -19.14 -5.29
C GLY A 11 -3.45 -17.73 -4.76
N ASN A 12 -4.67 -17.51 -4.28
CA ASN A 12 -5.08 -16.22 -3.72
C ASN A 12 -4.40 -15.98 -2.38
N THR A 13 -4.45 -16.97 -1.48
CA THR A 13 -3.75 -16.89 -0.21
C THR A 13 -2.24 -16.67 -0.42
N ARG A 14 -1.60 -17.40 -1.34
CA ARG A 14 -0.17 -17.22 -1.62
C ARG A 14 0.16 -15.81 -2.13
N THR A 15 -0.71 -15.23 -2.95
CA THR A 15 -0.55 -13.85 -3.44
C THR A 15 -0.65 -12.85 -2.29
N LEU A 16 -1.67 -12.99 -1.43
CA LEU A 16 -1.83 -12.12 -0.27
C LEU A 16 -0.65 -12.21 0.70
N GLU A 17 -0.12 -13.41 0.97
CA GLU A 17 1.06 -13.57 1.84
C GLU A 17 2.32 -12.87 1.27
N LYS A 18 2.42 -12.68 -0.05
CA LYS A 18 3.51 -11.90 -0.67
C LYS A 18 3.33 -10.38 -0.52
N LEU A 19 2.10 -9.88 -0.44
CA LEU A 19 1.80 -8.46 -0.36
C LEU A 19 1.81 -7.93 1.10
N LYS A 20 1.47 -8.78 2.07
CA LYS A 20 1.47 -8.41 3.50
C LYS A 20 2.79 -7.79 4.00
N PRO A 21 3.99 -8.27 3.63
CA PRO A 21 5.23 -7.64 4.02
C PRO A 21 5.34 -6.17 3.56
N ILE A 22 4.83 -5.85 2.36
CA ILE A 22 4.82 -4.47 1.86
C ILE A 22 3.90 -3.61 2.73
N VAL A 23 2.70 -4.11 3.07
CA VAL A 23 1.77 -3.41 3.99
C VAL A 23 2.40 -3.21 5.37
N ALA A 24 3.15 -4.18 5.88
CA ALA A 24 3.88 -4.02 7.14
C ALA A 24 4.94 -2.92 7.07
N GLN A 25 5.66 -2.79 5.94
CA GLN A 25 6.59 -1.68 5.72
C GLN A 25 5.86 -0.33 5.65
N VAL A 26 4.70 -0.27 4.98
CA VAL A 26 3.85 0.94 4.96
C VAL A 26 3.45 1.36 6.38
N ASN A 27 2.99 0.40 7.20
CA ASN A 27 2.62 0.64 8.60
C ASN A 27 3.82 1.16 9.42
N ALA A 28 5.03 0.65 9.18
CA ALA A 28 6.24 1.11 9.87
C ALA A 28 6.65 2.55 9.50
N LEU A 29 6.35 2.98 8.27
CA LEU A 29 6.65 4.33 7.78
C LEU A 29 5.62 5.38 8.23
N GLU A 30 4.44 4.96 8.67
CA GLU A 30 3.30 5.83 8.98
C GLU A 30 3.65 6.94 9.97
N GLU A 31 4.31 6.61 11.09
CA GLU A 31 4.68 7.59 12.12
C GLU A 31 5.72 8.61 11.62
N GLY A 32 6.54 8.25 10.64
CA GLY A 32 7.47 9.18 10.00
C GLY A 32 6.75 10.15 9.07
N ILE A 33 5.88 9.62 8.20
CA ILE A 33 5.11 10.43 7.24
C ILE A 33 4.12 11.36 7.93
N LYS A 34 3.48 10.89 9.00
CA LYS A 34 2.54 11.67 9.82
C LYS A 34 3.14 12.94 10.43
N LYS A 35 4.46 12.95 10.65
CA LYS A 35 5.18 14.12 11.20
C LYS A 35 5.46 15.20 10.16
N LEU A 36 5.31 14.91 8.87
CA LEU A 36 5.50 15.90 7.81
C LEU A 36 4.43 16.98 7.90
N LYS A 37 4.80 18.24 7.69
CA LYS A 37 3.85 19.36 7.60
C LYS A 37 3.07 19.29 6.29
N ASP A 38 1.92 19.96 6.24
CA ASP A 38 1.06 19.96 5.03
C ASP A 38 1.78 20.47 3.78
N LYS A 39 2.70 21.43 3.95
CA LYS A 39 3.54 21.93 2.86
C LYS A 39 4.66 20.97 2.43
N GLU A 40 5.00 19.98 3.25
CA GLU A 40 6.11 19.05 3.01
C GLU A 40 5.62 17.78 2.32
N LEU A 41 4.38 17.34 2.58
CA LEU A 41 3.80 16.12 2.00
C LEU A 41 3.76 16.14 0.46
N PRO A 42 3.37 17.24 -0.24
CA PRO A 42 3.46 17.32 -1.70
C PRO A 42 4.89 17.16 -2.23
N GLY A 43 5.90 17.55 -1.44
CA GLY A 43 7.32 17.43 -1.78
C GLY A 43 7.76 15.98 -2.03
N LYS A 44 7.12 15.01 -1.37
CA LYS A 44 7.38 13.57 -1.61
C LYS A 44 7.14 13.17 -3.06
N THR A 45 6.18 13.78 -3.75
CA THR A 45 5.94 13.50 -5.18
C THR A 45 7.14 13.88 -6.05
N ALA A 46 7.75 15.04 -5.78
CA ALA A 46 8.94 15.48 -6.52
C ALA A 46 10.14 14.59 -6.22
N GLU A 47 10.29 14.16 -4.96
CA GLU A 47 11.32 13.21 -4.54
C GLU A 47 11.18 11.86 -5.25
N PHE A 48 9.98 11.27 -5.27
CA PHE A 48 9.74 10.00 -5.96
C PHE A 48 10.02 10.10 -7.46
N LYS A 49 9.57 11.17 -8.13
CA LYS A 49 9.88 11.40 -9.55
C LYS A 49 11.38 11.48 -9.80
N LYS A 50 12.13 12.14 -8.91
CA LYS A 50 13.59 12.23 -9.01
C LYS A 50 14.25 10.86 -8.82
N ARG A 51 13.80 10.06 -7.85
CA ARG A 51 14.31 8.71 -7.59
C ARG A 51 14.07 7.75 -8.77
N LEU A 52 12.86 7.79 -9.33
CA LEU A 52 12.51 7.04 -10.54
C LEU A 52 13.36 7.46 -11.74
N ALA A 53 13.58 8.76 -11.94
CA ALA A 53 14.50 9.26 -12.98
C ALA A 53 15.96 8.86 -12.72
N GLY A 54 16.32 8.61 -11.46
CA GLY A 54 17.61 8.09 -11.03
C GLY A 54 17.78 6.57 -11.17
N GLY A 55 16.75 5.85 -11.65
CA GLY A 55 16.82 4.42 -11.94
C GLY A 55 16.19 3.50 -10.88
N GLU A 56 15.62 4.05 -9.80
CA GLU A 56 14.77 3.25 -8.91
C GLU A 56 13.50 2.79 -9.64
N SER A 57 13.01 1.61 -9.29
CA SER A 57 11.75 1.07 -9.81
C SER A 57 10.55 1.54 -9.01
N LEU A 58 9.35 1.31 -9.55
CA LEU A 58 8.10 1.56 -8.82
C LEU A 58 7.98 0.68 -7.57
N ASP A 59 8.53 -0.54 -7.61
CA ASP A 59 8.53 -1.47 -6.47
C ASP A 59 9.43 -0.95 -5.33
N ASP A 60 10.55 -0.32 -5.66
CA ASP A 60 11.50 0.24 -4.68
C ASP A 60 10.87 1.37 -3.85
N ILE A 61 10.03 2.19 -4.49
CA ILE A 61 9.35 3.31 -3.82
C ILE A 61 7.98 2.94 -3.23
N MET A 62 7.46 1.75 -3.54
CA MET A 62 6.07 1.36 -3.27
C MET A 62 5.66 1.54 -1.79
N PRO A 63 6.43 1.07 -0.79
CA PRO A 63 6.02 1.22 0.61
C PRO A 63 5.91 2.69 1.04
N GLU A 64 6.84 3.53 0.58
CA GLU A 64 6.88 4.94 0.96
C GLU A 64 5.83 5.77 0.21
N ALA A 65 5.59 5.43 -1.06
CA ALA A 65 4.52 6.02 -1.86
C ALA A 65 3.14 5.72 -1.24
N LEU A 66 2.88 4.46 -0.86
CA LEU A 66 1.63 4.07 -0.20
C LEU A 66 1.47 4.71 1.18
N ALA A 67 2.55 4.84 1.97
CA ALA A 67 2.50 5.56 3.24
C ALA A 67 2.14 7.04 3.04
N THR A 68 2.72 7.67 2.02
CA THR A 68 2.43 9.05 1.63
C THR A 68 0.96 9.22 1.19
N ILE A 69 0.45 8.29 0.37
CA ILE A 69 -0.94 8.29 -0.08
C ILE A 69 -1.90 8.10 1.09
N ARG A 70 -1.63 7.15 2.00
CA ARG A 70 -2.44 6.94 3.21
C ARG A 70 -2.53 8.21 4.05
N GLU A 71 -1.42 8.92 4.23
CA GLU A 71 -1.43 10.17 4.98
C GLU A 71 -2.19 11.28 4.24
N ALA A 72 -2.08 11.36 2.92
CA ALA A 72 -2.85 12.30 2.12
C ALA A 72 -4.36 12.04 2.24
N ILE A 73 -4.79 10.77 2.15
CA ILE A 73 -6.19 10.36 2.40
C ILE A 73 -6.62 10.83 3.80
N ARG A 74 -5.82 10.51 4.84
CA ARG A 74 -6.12 10.90 6.23
C ARG A 74 -6.30 12.40 6.40
N ARG A 75 -5.50 13.22 5.73
CA ARG A 75 -5.61 14.70 5.81
C ARG A 75 -6.83 15.24 5.07
N ILE A 76 -7.18 14.64 3.94
CA ILE A 76 -8.27 15.13 3.08
C ILE A 76 -9.64 14.66 3.59
N THR A 77 -9.76 13.38 3.96
CA THR A 77 -11.04 12.76 4.33
C THR A 77 -11.21 12.60 5.84
N GLY A 78 -10.11 12.69 6.62
CA GLY A 78 -10.11 12.35 8.05
C GLY A 78 -10.01 10.85 8.33
N GLU A 79 -9.98 10.00 7.30
CA GLU A 79 -9.99 8.55 7.45
C GLU A 79 -8.61 7.93 7.19
N ARG A 80 -8.21 6.95 8.00
CA ARG A 80 -7.00 6.17 7.76
C ARG A 80 -7.33 5.00 6.84
N ALA A 81 -6.75 4.97 5.65
CA ALA A 81 -6.88 3.83 4.74
C ALA A 81 -6.46 2.52 5.44
N TYR A 82 -7.36 1.54 5.44
CA TYR A 82 -7.17 0.25 6.10
C TYR A 82 -6.14 -0.62 5.38
N ASP A 83 -5.59 -1.60 6.09
CA ASP A 83 -4.57 -2.50 5.54
C ASP A 83 -5.12 -3.36 4.38
N VAL A 84 -6.41 -3.71 4.43
CA VAL A 84 -7.09 -4.41 3.33
C VAL A 84 -7.23 -3.54 2.07
N GLN A 85 -7.39 -2.22 2.23
CA GLN A 85 -7.42 -1.28 1.11
C GLN A 85 -6.03 -1.13 0.49
N LEU A 86 -4.96 -1.17 1.30
CA LEU A 86 -3.59 -1.22 0.76
C LEU A 86 -3.30 -2.52 0.02
N LEU A 87 -3.75 -3.67 0.54
CA LEU A 87 -3.66 -4.95 -0.19
C LEU A 87 -4.41 -4.88 -1.52
N SER A 88 -5.58 -4.24 -1.53
CA SER A 88 -6.32 -3.99 -2.77
C SER A 88 -5.53 -3.12 -3.75
N ALA A 89 -4.96 -2.01 -3.29
CA ALA A 89 -4.14 -1.13 -4.13
C ALA A 89 -2.94 -1.86 -4.74
N LEU A 90 -2.23 -2.68 -3.95
CA LEU A 90 -1.13 -3.52 -4.42
C LEU A 90 -1.59 -4.58 -5.43
N THR A 91 -2.75 -5.20 -5.19
CA THR A 91 -3.35 -6.18 -6.11
C THR A 91 -3.63 -5.54 -7.48
N LEU A 92 -4.20 -4.33 -7.49
CA LEU A 92 -4.45 -3.56 -8.70
C LEU A 92 -3.15 -3.15 -9.40
N TYR A 93 -2.14 -2.73 -8.64
CA TYR A 93 -0.81 -2.39 -9.16
C TYR A 93 -0.16 -3.58 -9.91
N HIS A 94 -0.34 -4.80 -9.41
CA HIS A 94 0.10 -6.03 -10.09
C HIS A 94 -0.79 -6.45 -11.28
N GLY A 95 -1.74 -5.62 -11.70
CA GLY A 95 -2.64 -5.90 -12.83
C GLY A 95 -3.67 -7.00 -12.54
N GLN A 96 -3.95 -7.27 -11.26
CA GLN A 96 -4.89 -8.30 -10.84
C GLN A 96 -6.23 -7.68 -10.41
N ILE A 97 -7.28 -8.52 -10.33
CA ILE A 97 -8.60 -8.10 -9.85
C ILE A 97 -8.62 -8.18 -8.32
N SER A 98 -8.92 -7.06 -7.66
CA SER A 98 -9.16 -7.00 -6.22
C SER A 98 -10.65 -7.20 -5.91
N GLU A 99 -11.01 -8.35 -5.35
CA GLU A 99 -12.36 -8.60 -4.88
C GLU A 99 -12.57 -7.96 -3.50
N GLN A 100 -13.50 -7.01 -3.43
CA GLN A 100 -13.86 -6.28 -2.22
C GLN A 100 -15.38 -6.32 -2.04
N LYS A 101 -15.85 -6.50 -0.81
CA LYS A 101 -17.27 -6.41 -0.48
C LYS A 101 -17.75 -4.96 -0.55
N THR A 102 -19.06 -4.76 -0.65
CA THR A 102 -19.67 -3.42 -0.56
C THR A 102 -19.38 -2.84 0.82
N GLY A 103 -18.92 -1.59 0.87
CA GLY A 103 -18.54 -0.91 2.12
C GLY A 103 -17.06 -0.98 2.47
N GLU A 104 -16.24 -1.76 1.76
CA GLU A 104 -14.78 -1.87 2.01
C GLU A 104 -13.97 -0.66 1.46
N GLY A 105 -14.65 0.36 0.92
CA GLY A 105 -14.02 1.56 0.37
C GLY A 105 -13.19 1.28 -0.88
N LYS A 106 -13.87 0.91 -1.98
CA LYS A 106 -13.27 0.61 -3.29
C LYS A 106 -12.77 1.85 -4.04
N THR A 107 -13.31 3.02 -3.69
CA THR A 107 -12.97 4.33 -4.24
C THR A 107 -11.89 4.97 -3.38
#